data_AF-A0A7V9LG04-F1
#
_entry.id   AF-A0A7V9LG04-F1
#
_cell.length_a   1.000
_cell.length_b   1.000
_cell.length_c   1.000
_cell.angle_alpha   90.00
_cell.angle_beta   90.00
_cell.angle_gamma   90.00
#
_symmetry.space_group_name_H-M   'P 1'
#
loop_
_entity.id
_entity.type
_entity.pdbx_description
1 polymer ?
#
loop_
_entity_poly.entity_id
_entity_poly.type
_entity_poly.pdbx_seq_one_letter_code
_entity_poly.pdbx_strand_id
1 'polypeptide(L)' 'KGPGLHHVAYAVSDIDEALRKLVDSGVKLIDEEPRQGIRDSRVAFLHPKATGGVLTELVEPAEAH' A
#
# COMPACT_ATOMS: atom_id res chain seq x y z
N LYS A 1 14.78 -15.32 13.03
CA LYS A 1 13.49 -15.02 12.36
C LYS A 1 13.26 -16.12 11.34
N GLY A 2 12.26 -16.97 11.55
CA GLY A 2 11.87 -18.04 10.63
C GLY A 2 10.82 -17.56 9.62
N PRO A 3 10.28 -18.46 8.78
CA PRO A 3 9.19 -18.12 7.86
C PRO A 3 7.93 -17.65 8.60
N GLY A 4 7.17 -16.74 7.99
CA GLY A 4 5.95 -16.16 8.55
C GLY A 4 5.31 -15.14 7.60
N LEU A 5 4.17 -14.57 8.00
CA LEU A 5 3.50 -13.51 7.23
C LEU A 5 4.43 -12.29 7.11
N HIS A 6 4.77 -11.90 5.88
CA HIS A 6 5.65 -10.75 5.64
C HIS A 6 4.87 -9.43 5.66
N HIS A 7 3.76 -9.36 4.90
CA HIS A 7 2.90 -8.20 4.76
C HIS A 7 1.54 -8.63 4.19
N VAL A 8 0.58 -7.71 4.17
CA VAL A 8 -0.73 -7.88 3.49
C VAL A 8 -0.83 -6.81 2.41
N ALA A 9 -1.30 -7.22 1.22
CA ALA A 9 -1.56 -6.32 0.11
C ALA A 9 -3.07 -6.19 -0.14
N TYR A 10 -3.55 -4.96 -0.28
CA TYR A 10 -4.94 -4.66 -0.65
C TYR A 10 -4.97 -4.06 -2.05
N ALA A 11 -5.83 -4.63 -2.90
CA ALA A 11 -6.09 -4.05 -4.21
C ALA A 11 -6.96 -2.79 -4.08
N VAL A 12 -6.60 -1.73 -4.79
CA VAL A 12 -7.34 -0.47 -4.88
C VAL A 12 -7.54 -0.09 -6.34
N SER A 13 -8.60 0.66 -6.64
CA SER A 13 -8.88 1.13 -7.99
C SER A 13 -8.15 2.43 -8.35
N ASP A 14 -7.84 3.25 -7.35
CA ASP A 14 -7.09 4.51 -7.49
C ASP A 14 -6.24 4.68 -6.24
N ILE A 15 -4.93 4.51 -6.38
CA ILE A 15 -3.98 4.57 -5.28
C ILE A 15 -3.74 6.01 -4.82
N ASP A 16 -3.86 7.01 -5.70
CA ASP A 16 -3.67 8.41 -5.34
C ASP A 16 -4.82 8.89 -4.45
N GLU A 17 -6.06 8.52 -4.80
CA GLU A 17 -7.24 8.78 -3.96
C GLU A 17 -7.14 8.02 -2.62
N ALA A 18 -6.71 6.76 -2.64
CA ALA A 18 -6.55 5.96 -1.42
C ALA A 18 -5.51 6.57 -0.47
N LEU A 19 -4.35 6.98 -0.98
CA LEU A 19 -3.31 7.62 -0.17
C LEU A 19 -3.78 8.94 0.42
N ARG A 20 -4.47 9.78 -0.36
CA ARG A 20 -5.05 11.05 0.15
C ARG A 20 -6.01 10.80 1.31
N LYS A 21 -6.96 9.87 1.15
CA LYS A 21 -7.91 9.50 2.23
C LYS A 21 -7.20 9.00 3.48
N LEU A 22 -6.12 8.23 3.32
CA LEU A 22 -5.33 7.71 4.43
C LEU A 22 -4.60 8.84 5.17
N VAL A 23 -3.96 9.77 4.45
CA VAL A 23 -3.33 10.96 5.05
C VAL A 23 -4.36 11.80 5.80
N ASP A 24 -5.52 12.08 5.19
CA ASP A 24 -6.60 12.86 5.81
C ASP A 24 -7.14 12.19 7.09
N SER A 25 -7.10 10.86 7.14
CA SER A 25 -7.47 10.07 8.34
C SER A 25 -6.34 9.95 9.38
N GLY A 26 -5.17 10.56 9.14
CA GLY A 26 -4.02 10.53 10.04
C GLY A 26 -3.19 9.24 9.99
N VAL A 27 -3.37 8.41 8.95
CA VAL A 27 -2.59 7.19 8.76
C VAL A 27 -1.17 7.54 8.34
N LYS A 28 -0.19 6.98 9.05
CA LYS A 28 1.22 7.17 8.72
C LYS A 28 1.61 6.31 7.52
N LEU A 29 2.02 6.98 6.43
CA LEU A 29 2.53 6.33 5.23
C LEU A 29 4.03 6.04 5.34
N ILE A 30 4.51 5.04 4.61
CA ILE A 30 5.92 4.92 4.23
C ILE A 30 6.13 5.61 2.88
N ASP A 31 5.15 5.45 1.99
CA ASP A 31 5.12 6.02 0.65
C ASP A 31 4.07 7.12 0.55
N GLU A 32 4.54 8.37 0.46
CA GLU A 32 3.65 9.52 0.21
C GLU A 32 3.22 9.58 -1.26
N GLU A 33 4.02 9.02 -2.17
CA GLU A 33 3.71 8.88 -3.59
C GLU A 33 3.84 7.40 -4.02
N PRO A 34 2.96 6.91 -4.92
CA PRO A 34 3.04 5.55 -5.44
C PRO A 34 4.33 5.28 -6.21
N ARG A 35 4.83 4.05 -6.08
CA ARG A 35 5.97 3.52 -6.82
C ARG A 35 5.49 2.56 -7.92
N GLN A 36 6.28 2.39 -8.97
CA GLN A 36 6.02 1.33 -9.95
C GLN A 36 6.29 -0.05 -9.34
N GLY A 37 5.29 -0.92 -9.39
CA GLY A 37 5.33 -2.31 -8.97
C GLY A 37 5.59 -3.27 -10.14
N ILE A 38 5.26 -4.55 -9.93
CA ILE A 38 5.36 -5.59 -10.95
C ILE A 38 4.17 -5.52 -11.91
N ARG A 39 4.36 -5.95 -13.18
CA ARG A 39 3.30 -5.90 -14.22
C ARG A 39 2.68 -4.50 -14.35
N ASP A 40 3.53 -3.47 -14.27
CA ASP A 40 3.15 -2.06 -14.38
C ASP A 40 2.09 -1.60 -13.36
N SER A 41 1.91 -2.33 -12.26
CA SER A 41 1.07 -1.88 -11.15
C SER A 41 1.68 -0.65 -10.47
N ARG A 42 0.85 0.06 -9.72
CA ARG A 42 1.29 1.12 -8.79
C ARG A 42 1.13 0.61 -7.37
N VAL A 43 2.14 0.82 -6.53
CA VAL A 43 2.16 0.32 -5.16
C VAL A 43 2.60 1.38 -4.15
N ALA A 44 2.10 1.28 -2.92
CA ALA A 44 2.51 2.15 -1.83
C ALA A 44 2.40 1.40 -0.49
N PHE A 45 3.34 1.63 0.41
CA PHE A 45 3.37 1.01 1.73
C PHE A 45 2.89 1.95 2.84
N LEU A 46 2.16 1.38 3.79
CA LEU A 46 1.75 2.02 5.04
C LEU A 46 2.68 1.60 6.18
N HIS A 47 2.90 2.50 7.13
CA HIS A 47 3.79 2.21 8.25
C HIS A 47 3.12 1.21 9.22
N PRO A 48 3.77 0.09 9.63
CA PRO A 48 3.16 -0.93 10.50
C PRO A 48 2.54 -0.40 11.79
N LYS A 49 3.11 0.67 12.36
CA LYS A 49 2.56 1.39 13.53
C LYS A 49 1.13 1.92 13.32
N ALA A 50 0.73 2.22 12.09
CA ALA A 50 -0.61 2.67 11.76
C ALA A 50 -1.58 1.51 11.41
N THR A 51 -1.05 0.31 11.19
CA THR A 51 -1.77 -0.87 10.66
C THR A 51 -1.67 -2.09 11.59
N GLY A 52 -1.59 -1.85 12.90
CA GLY A 52 -1.63 -2.94 13.90
C GLY A 52 -0.38 -3.83 13.94
N GLY A 53 0.77 -3.31 13.51
CA GLY A 53 2.05 -4.02 13.52
C GLY A 53 2.35 -4.84 12.26
N VAL A 54 1.46 -4.83 11.27
CA VAL A 54 1.63 -5.55 10.00
C VAL A 54 2.00 -4.56 8.90
N LEU A 55 3.04 -4.83 8.12
CA LEU A 55 3.33 -4.04 6.93
C LEU A 55 2.17 -4.19 5.94
N THR A 56 1.65 -3.07 5.45
CA THR A 56 0.50 -3.06 4.54
C THR A 56 0.88 -2.39 3.24
N GLU A 57 0.55 -3.05 2.14
CA GLU A 57 0.73 -2.57 0.77
C GLU A 57 -0.63 -2.26 0.15
N LEU A 58 -0.71 -1.15 -0.57
CA LEU A 58 -1.79 -0.86 -1.52
C LEU A 58 -1.29 -1.16 -2.91
N VAL A 59 -2.12 -1.80 -3.73
CA VAL A 59 -1.79 -2.16 -5.10
C VAL A 59 -2.91 -1.70 -6.02
N GLU A 60 -2.60 -0.79 -6.95
CA GLU A 60 -3.43 -0.48 -8.11
C GLU A 60 -2.88 -1.29 -9.30
N PRO A 61 -3.59 -2.32 -9.78
CA PRO A 61 -3.19 -3.05 -10.97
C PRO A 61 -3.18 -2.11 -12.19
N ALA A 62 -2.27 -2.34 -13.14
CA ALA A 62 -2.36 -1.68 -14.44
C ALA A 62 -3.74 -1.97 -15.08
N GLU A 63 -4.30 -1.01 -15.81
CA GLU A 63 -5.52 -1.20 -16.62
C GLU A 63 -5.23 -2.14 -17.81
N ALA A 64 -5.03 -3.42 -17.53
CA ALA A 64 -5.18 -4.55 -18.46
C ALA A 64 -4.78 -5.84 -17.74
N HIS A 65 -5.77 -6.66 -17.39
CA HIS A 65 -5.84 -8.09 -17.74
C HIS A 65 -7.25 -8.62 -17.50
#